data_AF-A0A969ZCM9-F1
#
_entry.id   AF-A0A969ZCM9-F1
#
_cell.length_a   1.000
_cell.length_b   1.000
_cell.length_c   1.000
_cell.angle_alpha   90.00
_cell.angle_beta   90.00
_cell.angle_gamma   90.00
#
_symmetry.space_group_name_H-M   'P 1'
#
loop_
_entity.id
_entity.type
_entity.pdbx_description
1 polymer ?
#
loop_
_entity_poly.entity_id
_entity_poly.type
_entity_poly.pdbx_seq_one_letter_code
_entity_poly.pdbx_strand_id
1 'polypeptide(L)' 'METKSEKFKRIAENRTNRIIEQIRVLGNLSNTSNYEFTMDEVDQIFKSIQAELKKTKELFEMENEKKFRLK' A
#
# COMPACT_ATOMS: atom_id res chain seq x y z
N MET A 1 -20.69 -6.82 20.11
CA MET A 1 -20.07 -5.52 19.74
C MET A 1 -18.59 -5.80 19.50
N GLU A 2 -18.01 -5.40 18.38
CA GLU A 2 -16.59 -5.67 18.10
C GLU A 2 -15.66 -4.78 18.93
N THR A 3 -14.53 -5.32 19.38
CA THR A 3 -13.44 -4.56 20.01
C THR A 3 -12.67 -3.74 18.95
N LYS A 4 -11.92 -2.72 19.38
CA LYS A 4 -11.05 -1.94 18.48
C LYS A 4 -10.05 -2.82 17.72
N SER A 5 -9.52 -3.85 18.38
CA SER A 5 -8.58 -4.82 17.80
C SER A 5 -9.24 -5.69 16.71
N GLU A 6 -10.41 -6.24 16.99
CA GLU A 6 -11.18 -7.03 16.02
C GLU A 6 -11.60 -6.18 14.81
N LYS A 7 -12.05 -4.96 15.05
CA LYS A 7 -12.37 -3.99 14.00
C LYS A 7 -11.17 -3.70 13.11
N PHE A 8 -10.00 -3.47 13.72
CA PHE A 8 -8.75 -3.24 12.98
C PHE A 8 -8.41 -4.43 12.09
N LYS A 9 -8.38 -5.65 12.65
CA LYS A 9 -8.05 -6.88 11.90
C LYS A 9 -8.98 -7.07 10.72
N ARG A 10 -10.30 -6.99 10.93
CA ARG A 10 -11.32 -7.16 9.90
C ARG A 10 -11.18 -6.15 8.76
N ILE A 11 -10.94 -4.87 9.10
CA ILE A 11 -10.79 -3.81 8.09
C ILE A 11 -9.45 -3.93 7.37
N ALA A 12 -8.37 -4.21 8.09
CA ALA A 12 -7.03 -4.35 7.54
C ALA A 12 -6.96 -5.52 6.55
N GLU A 13 -7.48 -6.69 6.94
CA GLU A 13 -7.53 -7.87 6.07
C GLU A 13 -8.27 -7.59 4.76
N ASN A 14 -9.48 -7.00 4.85
CA ASN A 14 -10.26 -6.66 3.66
C ASN A 14 -9.53 -5.67 2.74
N ARG A 15 -8.91 -4.63 3.30
CA ARG A 15 -8.17 -3.62 2.53
C ARG A 15 -6.91 -4.21 1.88
N THR A 16 -6.14 -5.00 2.62
CA THR A 16 -4.94 -5.67 2.10
C THR A 16 -5.29 -6.58 0.93
N ASN A 17 -6.32 -7.40 1.05
CA ASN A 17 -6.75 -8.29 -0.04
C ASN A 17 -7.19 -7.51 -1.28
N ARG A 18 -7.90 -6.38 -1.11
CA ARG A 18 -8.28 -5.51 -2.23
C ARG A 18 -7.05 -4.91 -2.93
N ILE A 19 -6.06 -4.44 -2.17
CA ILE A 19 -4.82 -3.88 -2.75
C ILE A 19 -4.06 -4.95 -3.54
N ILE A 20 -3.92 -6.16 -2.99
CA ILE A 20 -3.27 -7.28 -3.68
C ILE A 20 -3.97 -7.58 -5.00
N GLU A 21 -5.31 -7.61 -5.01
CA GLU A 21 -6.07 -7.86 -6.22
C GLU A 21 -5.89 -6.74 -7.27
N GLN A 22 -5.86 -5.48 -6.86
CA GLN A 22 -5.56 -4.37 -7.78
C GLN A 22 -4.15 -4.47 -8.37
N ILE A 23 -3.16 -4.90 -7.59
CA ILE A 23 -1.80 -5.13 -8.08
C ILE A 23 -1.76 -6.27 -9.11
N ARG A 24 -2.54 -7.34 -8.89
CA ARG A 24 -2.67 -8.42 -9.89
C ARG A 24 -3.29 -7.95 -11.18
N VAL A 25 -4.38 -7.17 -11.10
CA VAL A 25 -5.04 -6.57 -12.27
C VAL A 25 -4.09 -5.64 -13.01
N LEU A 26 -3.30 -4.82 -12.30
CA LEU A 26 -2.25 -3.99 -12.90
C LEU A 26 -1.22 -4.84 -13.67
N GLY A 27 -0.87 -6.01 -13.12
CA GLY A 27 0.03 -6.97 -13.78
C GLY A 27 -0.46 -7.43 -15.16
N ASN A 28 -1.77 -7.42 -15.43
CA ASN A 28 -2.30 -7.79 -16.75
C ASN A 28 -1.85 -6.85 -17.88
N LEU A 29 -1.41 -5.63 -17.54
CA LEU A 29 -0.84 -4.68 -18.50
C LEU A 29 0.51 -5.15 -19.06
N SER A 30 1.14 -6.16 -18.45
CA SER A 30 2.38 -6.75 -18.99
C SER A 30 2.16 -7.54 -20.28
N ASN A 31 0.91 -7.79 -20.70
CA ASN A 31 0.63 -8.50 -21.93
C ASN A 31 0.92 -7.60 -23.15
N THR A 32 2.12 -7.75 -23.71
CA THR A 32 2.58 -6.97 -24.87
C THR A 32 1.83 -7.27 -26.17
N SER A 33 0.98 -8.31 -26.19
CA SER A 33 0.09 -8.56 -27.34
C SER A 33 -1.05 -7.55 -27.41
N ASN A 34 -1.41 -6.96 -26.26
CA ASN A 34 -2.51 -6.00 -26.12
C ASN A 34 -2.04 -4.57 -25.83
N TYR A 35 -0.81 -4.41 -25.34
CA TYR A 35 -0.29 -3.14 -24.84
C TYR A 35 1.14 -2.90 -25.31
N GLU A 36 1.48 -1.63 -25.45
CA GLU A 36 2.85 -1.17 -25.64
C GLU A 36 3.22 -0.28 -24.46
N PHE A 37 4.41 -0.48 -23.92
CA PHE A 37 4.94 0.29 -22.80
C PHE A 37 6.45 0.29 -22.85
N THR A 38 7.03 1.34 -22.27
CA THR A 38 8.45 1.45 -22.01
C THR A 38 8.77 1.02 -20.58
N MET A 39 10.02 0.60 -20.35
CA MET A 39 10.46 0.30 -18.99
C MET A 39 10.43 1.54 -18.09
N ASP A 40 10.60 2.74 -18.65
CA ASP A 40 10.51 4.00 -17.89
C ASP A 40 9.08 4.26 -17.37
N GLU A 41 8.05 3.99 -18.18
CA GLU A 41 6.65 4.11 -17.75
C GLU A 41 6.32 3.09 -16.64
N VAL A 42 6.78 1.85 -16.80
CA VAL A 42 6.64 0.80 -15.76
C VAL A 42 7.32 1.26 -14.47
N ASP A 43 8.53 1.79 -14.56
CA ASP A 43 9.28 2.32 -13.43
C ASP A 43 8.54 3.45 -12.71
N GLN A 44 7.94 4.39 -13.45
CA GLN A 44 7.17 5.50 -12.88
C GLN A 44 5.92 5.00 -12.12
N ILE A 45 5.22 4.00 -12.66
CA ILE A 45 4.07 3.36 -12.01
C ILE A 45 4.50 2.76 -10.67
N PHE A 46 5.55 1.93 -10.66
CA PHE A 46 5.98 1.26 -9.44
C PHE A 46 6.61 2.22 -8.41
N LYS A 47 7.36 3.24 -8.85
CA LYS A 47 7.88 4.29 -7.95
C LYS A 47 6.74 5.01 -7.22
N SER A 48 5.66 5.33 -7.94
CA SER A 48 4.50 5.99 -7.36
C SER A 48 3.80 5.13 -6.31
N ILE A 49 3.59 3.84 -6.61
CA ILE A 49 3.00 2.88 -5.67
C ILE A 49 3.88 2.71 -4.43
N GLN A 50 5.20 2.53 -4.62
CA GLN A 50 6.15 2.37 -3.52
C GLN A 50 6.21 3.60 -2.61
N ALA A 51 6.15 4.81 -3.18
CA ALA A 51 6.12 6.05 -2.41
C ALA A 51 4.89 6.14 -1.51
N GLU A 52 3.70 5.80 -2.02
CA GLU A 52 2.48 5.81 -1.21
C GLU A 52 2.47 4.70 -0.15
N LEU A 53 2.99 3.50 -0.48
CA LEU A 53 3.18 2.42 0.50
C LEU A 53 4.11 2.83 1.64
N LYS A 54 5.24 3.47 1.32
CA LYS A 54 6.19 3.98 2.31
C LYS A 54 5.51 5.00 3.21
N LYS A 55 4.90 6.03 2.64
CA LYS A 55 4.18 7.08 3.38
C LYS A 55 3.08 6.51 4.28
N THR A 56 2.32 5.53 3.81
CA THR A 56 1.27 4.88 4.60
C THR A 56 1.85 4.07 5.75
N LYS A 57 2.96 3.36 5.53
CA LYS A 57 3.66 2.59 6.57
C LYS A 57 4.22 3.49 7.68
N GLU A 58 4.78 4.64 7.31
CA GLU A 58 5.31 5.63 8.25
C GLU A 58 4.23 6.11 9.25
N LEU A 59 2.96 6.19 8.86
CA LEU A 59 1.86 6.55 9.79
C LEU A 59 1.68 5.55 10.93
N PHE A 60 1.97 4.27 10.71
CA PHE A 60 1.93 3.24 11.78
C PHE A 60 3.17 3.27 12.67
N GLU A 61 4.28 3.81 12.16
CA GLU A 61 5.55 3.91 12.88
C GLU A 61 5.61 5.19 13.74
N MET A 62 5.01 6.29 13.27
CA MET A 62 4.92 7.57 13.99
C MET A 62 4.16 7.48 15.33
N GLU A 63 3.20 6.56 15.49
CA GLU A 63 2.52 6.36 16.79
C GLU A 63 3.45 5.80 17.88
N ASN A 64 4.63 5.27 17.53
CA ASN A 64 5.61 4.76 18.50
C ASN A 64 6.68 5.78 18.91
N GLU A 65 6.78 6.93 18.25
CA GLU A 65 7.69 8.01 18.67
C GLU A 65 7.04 8.82 19.80
N LYS A 66 7.27 8.37 21.04
CA LYS A 66 6.94 9.14 22.25
C LYS A 66 7.60 10.52 22.16
N LYS A 67 6.75 11.56 22.11
CA LYS A 67 7.12 12.97 22.25
C LYS A 67 8.13 13.14 23.39
N PHE A 68 9.25 13.79 23.09
CA PHE A 68 10.21 14.27 24.08
C PHE A 68 9.45 15.03 25.19
N ARG A 69 9.67 14.65 26.44
CA ARG A 69 9.16 15.35 27.62
C ARG A 69 10.34 16.00 28.32
N LEU A 70 10.33 17.33 28.44
CA LEU A 70 11.14 18.01 29.44
C LEU A 70 10.63 17.61 30.83
N LYS A 71 11.55 17.20 31.71
CA LYS A 71 11.29 17.10 33.15
C LYS A 71 11.44 18.48 33.78
#